data_AF-A0A2E8LE49-F1
#
_entry.id   AF-A0A2E8LE49-F1
#
_cell.length_a   1.000
_cell.length_b   1.000
_cell.length_c   1.000
_cell.angle_alpha   90.00
_cell.angle_beta   90.00
_cell.angle_gamma   90.00
#
_symmetry.space_group_name_H-M   'P 1'
#
loop_
_entity.id
_entity.type
_entity.pdbx_description
1 polymer ?
#
loop_
_entity_poly.entity_id
_entity_poly.type
_entity_poly.pdbx_seq_one_letter_code
_entity_poly.pdbx_strand_id
1 'polypeptide(L)'
;MLPDWLDAERLEWIILAVIAGLLVSVYVVISFVRKVVTKFLLLLVIAGLGVSLWTQRADLRTCAETCQCTLYGESVALPEVRLPERCDQGP
;
A
#
# COMPACT_ATOMS: atom_id res chain seq x y z
N MET A 1 52.92 -15.47 11.07
CA MET A 1 53.72 -14.25 10.94
C MET A 1 52.72 -13.16 10.59
N LEU A 2 52.31 -12.34 11.57
CA LEU A 2 51.43 -11.20 11.30
C LEU A 2 52.27 -10.12 10.59
N PRO A 3 51.75 -9.45 9.56
CA PRO A 3 52.49 -8.38 8.89
C PRO A 3 52.78 -7.21 9.85
N ASP A 4 53.97 -6.60 9.77
CA ASP A 4 54.36 -5.46 10.61
C ASP A 4 53.53 -4.18 10.37
N TRP A 5 52.63 -4.16 9.39
CA TRP A 5 51.66 -3.08 9.20
C TRP A 5 50.42 -3.22 10.12
N LEU A 6 50.26 -4.38 10.77
CA LEU A 6 49.12 -4.75 11.59
C LEU A 6 49.44 -4.62 13.09
N ASP A 7 49.87 -3.42 13.49
CA ASP A 7 50.06 -3.06 14.91
C ASP A 7 48.72 -3.06 15.65
N ALA A 8 48.73 -3.45 16.94
CA ALA A 8 47.52 -3.52 17.77
C ALA A 8 46.72 -2.20 17.80
N GLU A 9 47.43 -1.06 17.83
CA GLU A 9 46.84 0.27 17.86
C GLU A 9 46.11 0.63 16.54
N ARG A 10 46.66 0.18 15.41
CA ARG A 10 46.03 0.40 14.09
C ARG A 10 44.82 -0.51 13.89
N LEU A 11 44.88 -1.73 14.41
CA LEU A 11 43.78 -2.69 14.36
C LEU A 11 42.56 -2.18 15.15
N GLU A 12 42.78 -1.57 16.31
CA GLU A 12 41.71 -1.01 17.15
C GLU A 12 40.94 0.11 16.43
N TRP A 13 41.67 1.03 15.77
CA TRP A 13 41.06 2.10 14.96
C TRP A 13 40.30 1.57 13.74
N ILE A 14 40.84 0.57 13.04
CA ILE A 14 40.18 -0.05 11.89
C ILE A 14 38.88 -0.71 12.33
N ILE A 15 38.89 -1.45 13.44
CA ILE A 15 37.70 -2.10 13.98
C ILE A 15 36.65 -1.07 14.36
N LEU A 16 37.03 0.01 15.05
CA LEU A 16 36.12 1.11 15.38
C LEU A 16 35.52 1.76 14.13
N ALA A 17 36.32 2.00 13.10
CA ALA A 17 35.85 2.56 11.84
C ALA A 17 34.86 1.62 11.12
N VAL A 18 35.12 0.31 11.13
CA VAL A 18 34.22 -0.69 10.54
C VAL A 18 32.91 -0.77 11.31
N ILE A 19 32.95 -0.77 12.65
CA ILE A 19 31.74 -0.75 13.49
C ILE A 19 30.93 0.52 13.23
N ALA A 20 31.58 1.69 13.20
CA ALA A 20 30.93 2.95 12.89
C ALA A 20 30.30 2.92 11.48
N GLY A 21 31.02 2.40 10.48
CA GLY A 21 30.51 2.24 9.12
C GLY A 21 29.30 1.32 9.04
N LEU A 22 29.31 0.20 9.76
CA LEU A 22 28.17 -0.73 9.84
C LEU A 22 26.96 -0.06 10.49
N LEU A 23 27.14 0.68 11.59
CA LEU A 23 26.05 1.39 12.25
C LEU A 23 25.43 2.45 11.33
N VAL A 24 26.25 3.21 10.60
CA VAL A 24 25.77 4.19 9.62
C VAL A 24 25.02 3.50 8.49
N SER A 25 25.56 2.40 7.95
CA SER A 25 24.91 1.62 6.90
C SER A 25 23.51 1.14 7.33
N VAL A 26 23.41 0.54 8.51
CA VAL A 26 22.13 0.09 9.08
C VAL A 26 21.17 1.26 9.26
N TYR A 27 21.65 2.38 9.80
CA TYR A 27 20.83 3.58 9.98
C TYR A 27 20.29 4.12 8.64
N VAL A 28 21.13 4.18 7.61
CA VAL A 28 20.75 4.62 6.27
C VAL A 28 19.69 3.69 5.67
N VAL A 29 19.89 2.37 5.76
CA VAL A 29 18.93 1.38 5.26
C VAL A 29 17.59 1.53 5.99
N ILE A 30 17.58 1.62 7.31
CA ILE A 30 16.34 1.78 8.09
C ILE A 30 15.63 3.09 7.73
N SER A 31 16.36 4.20 7.63
CA SER A 31 15.82 5.50 7.25
C SER A 31 15.23 5.48 5.84
N PHE A 32 15.93 4.83 4.91
CA PHE A 32 15.47 4.66 3.54
C PHE A 32 14.21 3.81 3.48
N VAL A 33 14.21 2.64 4.12
CA VAL A 33 13.05 1.74 4.19
C VAL A 33 11.87 2.48 4.80
N ARG A 34 12.02 3.20 5.91
CA ARG A 34 10.92 3.97 6.51
C ARG A 34 10.35 5.02 5.54
N LYS A 35 11.20 5.80 4.88
CA LYS A 35 10.75 6.82 3.91
C LYS A 35 10.07 6.21 2.69
N VAL A 36 10.61 5.11 2.17
CA VAL A 36 10.09 4.42 0.98
C VAL A 36 8.80 3.69 1.31
N VAL A 37 8.76 2.92 2.40
CA VAL A 37 7.59 2.17 2.85
C VAL A 37 6.41 3.12 3.09
N THR A 38 6.59 4.27 3.74
CA THR A 38 5.47 5.21 3.93
C THR A 38 4.91 5.70 2.60
N LYS A 39 5.78 6.04 1.63
CA LYS A 39 5.35 6.48 0.30
C LYS A 39 4.67 5.38 -0.50
N PHE A 40 5.23 4.17 -0.49
CA PHE A 40 4.66 3.02 -1.17
C PHE A 40 3.35 2.57 -0.53
N LEU A 41 3.25 2.58 0.79
CA LEU A 41 2.02 2.29 1.51
C LEU A 41 0.92 3.28 1.13
N LEU A 42 1.23 4.58 1.09
CA LEU A 42 0.27 5.60 0.66
C LEU A 42 -0.19 5.36 -0.79
N LEU A 43 0.74 5.08 -1.70
CA LEU A 43 0.43 4.77 -3.09
C LEU A 43 -0.43 3.51 -3.22
N LEU A 44 -0.13 2.45 -2.45
CA LEU A 44 -0.92 1.23 -2.42
C LEU A 44 -2.33 1.47 -1.87
N VAL A 45 -2.47 2.29 -0.82
CA VAL A 45 -3.78 2.66 -0.29
C VAL A 45 -4.59 3.42 -1.34
N ILE A 46 -4.00 4.41 -1.99
CA ILE A 46 -4.69 5.18 -3.05
C ILE A 46 -5.05 4.28 -4.23
N ALA A 47 -4.13 3.42 -4.68
CA ALA A 47 -4.39 2.48 -5.76
C ALA A 47 -5.49 1.48 -5.39
N GLY A 48 -5.44 0.94 -4.17
CA GLY A 48 -6.47 0.05 -3.63
C GLY A 48 -7.84 0.72 -3.54
N LEU A 49 -7.90 1.98 -3.10
CA LEU A 49 -9.13 2.79 -3.11
C LEU A 49 -9.63 3.06 -4.54
N GLY A 50 -8.73 3.36 -5.47
CA GLY A 50 -9.09 3.55 -6.88
C GLY A 50 -9.68 2.28 -7.49
N VAL A 51 -9.06 1.13 -7.22
CA VAL A 51 -9.55 -0.18 -7.66
C VAL A 51 -10.89 -0.51 -7.00
N SER A 52 -11.06 -0.30 -5.69
CA SER A 52 -12.32 -0.58 -4.99
C SER A 52 -13.48 0.33 -5.42
N LEU A 53 -13.20 1.58 -5.80
CA LEU A 53 -14.18 2.47 -6.43
C LEU A 53 -14.51 2.02 -7.86
N TRP A 54 -13.53 1.49 -8.59
CA TRP A 54 -13.72 1.00 -9.95
C TRP A 54 -14.59 -0.26 -9.98
N THR A 55 -14.39 -1.18 -9.04
CA THR A 55 -15.24 -2.39 -8.91
C THR A 55 -16.67 -2.00 -8.57
N GLN A 56 -16.88 -1.03 -7.68
CA GLN A 56 -18.23 -0.50 -7.42
C GLN A 56 -18.90 0.07 -8.66
N ARG A 57 -18.16 0.75 -9.55
CA ARG A 57 -18.73 1.28 -10.80
C ARG A 57 -19.14 0.16 -11.77
N ALA A 58 -18.42 -0.97 -11.78
CA ALA A 58 -18.78 -2.13 -12.59
C ALA A 58 -20.04 -2.82 -12.04
N ASP A 59 -20.21 -2.86 -10.72
CA ASP A 59 -21.43 -3.38 -10.09
C ASP A 59 -22.65 -2.49 -10.40
N LEU A 60 -22.49 -1.16 -10.47
CA LEU A 60 -23.57 -0.26 -10.91
C LEU A 60 -24.02 -0.52 -12.37
N ARG A 61 -23.09 -0.91 -13.25
CA ARG A 61 -23.40 -1.31 -14.64
C ARG A 61 -24.24 -2.59 -14.69
N THR A 62 -23.91 -3.54 -13.83
CA THR A 62 -24.57 -4.85 -13.76
C THR A 62 -25.92 -4.76 -13.04
N CYS A 63 -26.05 -3.86 -12.06
CA CYS A 63 -27.30 -3.66 -11.33
C CYS A 63 -28.39 -2.99 -12.18
N ALA A 64 -28.02 -2.14 -13.15
CA ALA A 64 -28.96 -1.59 -14.13
C ALA A 64 -29.63 -2.69 -14.98
N GLU A 65 -29.06 -3.89 -15.04
CA GLU A 65 -29.61 -5.04 -15.78
C GLU A 65 -30.49 -5.95 -14.90
N THR A 66 -30.32 -5.98 -13.57
CA THR A 66 -30.95 -6.97 -12.67
C THR A 66 -31.90 -6.40 -11.61
N CYS A 67 -32.10 -5.07 -11.54
CA CYS A 67 -33.02 -4.39 -10.60
C CYS A 67 -32.76 -4.64 -9.09
N GLN A 68 -31.65 -5.28 -8.70
CA GLN A 68 -31.28 -5.50 -7.28
C GLN A 68 -29.88 -4.94 -7.00
N CYS A 69 -29.81 -3.75 -6.38
CA CYS A 69 -28.54 -3.10 -6.06
C CYS A 69 -28.15 -3.37 -4.61
N THR A 70 -27.09 -4.14 -4.42
CA THR A 70 -26.39 -4.27 -3.14
C THR A 70 -25.12 -3.44 -3.20
N LEU A 71 -25.02 -2.36 -2.42
CA LEU A 71 -23.82 -1.53 -2.36
C LEU A 71 -23.14 -1.85 -1.01
N TYR A 72 -21.94 -2.43 -1.06
CA TYR A 72 -21.22 -2.93 0.14
C TYR A 72 -22.02 -3.93 1.01
N GLY A 73 -22.86 -4.77 0.39
CA GLY A 73 -23.65 -5.77 1.12
C GLY A 73 -24.85 -5.19 1.89
N GLU A 74 -25.09 -3.88 1.78
CA GLU A 74 -26.29 -3.24 2.32
C GLU A 74 -27.25 -2.91 1.15
N SER A 75 -28.51 -3.31 1.29
CA SER A 75 -29.56 -3.03 0.32
C SER A 75 -29.95 -1.55 0.42
N VAL A 76 -29.32 -0.70 -0.38
CA VAL A 76 -29.70 0.70 -0.49
C VAL A 76 -30.91 0.84 -1.41
N ALA A 77 -32.01 1.37 -0.86
CA ALA A 77 -33.17 1.75 -1.65
C ALA A 77 -32.77 2.85 -2.63
N LEU A 78 -32.85 2.56 -3.94
CA LEU A 78 -32.66 3.61 -4.95
C LEU A 78 -33.82 4.61 -4.84
N PRO A 79 -33.56 5.92 -4.85
CA PRO A 79 -34.63 6.90 -4.95
C PRO A 79 -35.39 6.67 -6.26
N GLU A 80 -36.72 6.62 -6.17
CA GLU A 80 -37.66 6.27 -7.25
C GLU A 80 -37.41 7.05 -8.56
N VAL A 81 -36.84 8.24 -8.46
CA VAL A 81 -36.50 9.15 -9.56
C VAL A 81 -35.47 8.57 -10.56
N ARG A 82 -34.75 7.49 -10.22
CA ARG A 82 -33.75 6.84 -11.10
C ARG A 82 -34.00 5.36 -11.36
N LEU A 83 -35.19 4.84 -11.07
CA LEU A 83 -35.55 3.49 -11.47
C LEU A 83 -35.89 3.48 -12.97
N PRO A 84 -35.32 2.58 -13.78
CA PRO A 84 -35.86 2.34 -15.12
C PRO A 84 -37.27 1.74 -14.97
N GLU A 85 -38.24 2.22 -15.78
CA GLU A 85 -39.66 1.81 -15.72
C GLU A 85 -39.88 0.28 -15.70
N ARG A 86 -38.91 -0.48 -16.21
CA ARG A 86 -38.90 -1.95 -16.22
C ARG A 86 -38.77 -2.61 -14.83
N CYS A 87 -38.37 -1.87 -13.80
CA CYS A 87 -38.34 -2.35 -12.42
C CYS A 87 -39.59 -1.94 -11.61
N ASP A 88 -40.48 -1.09 -12.15
CA ASP A 88 -41.74 -0.65 -11.51
C ASP A 88 -42.93 -1.55 -11.89
N GLN A 89 -42.81 -2.28 -13.01
CA GLN A 89 -43.70 -3.39 -13.33
C GLN A 89 -43.17 -4.67 -12.69
N GLY A 90 -43.54 -4.88 -11.42
CA GLY A 90 -43.46 -6.22 -10.81
C GLY A 90 -44.25 -7.26 -11.62
N PRO A 91 -43.94 -8.56 -11.50
CA PRO A 91 -44.74 -9.61 -12.13
C PRO A 91 -46.20 -9.58 -11.67
#